data_AF-A0A938GA73-F1
#
_entry.id   AF-A0A938GA73-F1
#
_cell.length_a   1.000
_cell.length_b   1.000
_cell.length_c   1.000
_cell.angle_alpha   90.00
_cell.angle_beta   90.00
_cell.angle_gamma   90.00
#
_symmetry.space_group_name_H-M   'P 1'
#
loop_
_entity.id
_entity.type
_entity.pdbx_description
1 polymer ?
#
loop_
_entity_poly.entity_id
_entity_poly.type
_entity_poly.pdbx_seq_one_letter_code
_entity_poly.pdbx_strand_id
1 'polypeptide(L)'
;MRADLFFVPLFLGLVFTLGIESAEPKGGDRKFEAQLIWGTDKEKPDDPKLKKVDPELVAGLQKIFRWAHYYQVTNVTFVVPLKPKPGTRVKLSDKCDIEVSDKGKPMTEVKLFGEEKLVRTINQAIPQCLVIGGDVPNQTAWFVVLTPK
;
A
#
# COMPACT_ATOMS: atom_id res chain seq x y z
N MET A 1 40.39 -74.64 -15.28
CA MET A 1 40.75 -73.33 -15.86
C MET A 1 39.49 -72.50 -15.97
N ARG A 2 39.47 -71.31 -15.34
CA ARG A 2 38.63 -70.10 -15.58
C ARG A 2 37.10 -70.32 -15.68
N ALA A 3 36.29 -70.07 -14.64
CA ALA A 3 35.88 -68.74 -14.11
C ALA A 3 35.57 -67.74 -15.22
N ASP A 4 34.30 -67.36 -15.40
CA ASP A 4 33.88 -65.97 -15.69
C ASP A 4 32.37 -65.80 -15.48
N LEU A 5 32.05 -65.20 -14.33
CA LEU A 5 30.82 -64.47 -14.04
C LEU A 5 30.67 -63.35 -15.09
N PHE A 6 29.59 -63.34 -15.86
CA PHE A 6 29.21 -62.13 -16.60
C PHE A 6 28.28 -61.27 -15.75
N PHE A 7 28.94 -60.35 -15.07
CA PHE A 7 28.47 -59.18 -14.36
C PHE A 7 27.46 -58.37 -15.19
N VAL A 8 26.27 -58.13 -14.64
CA VAL A 8 25.28 -57.20 -15.18
C VAL A 8 25.69 -55.78 -14.77
N PRO A 9 26.08 -54.88 -15.68
CA PRO A 9 26.27 -53.48 -15.31
C PRO A 9 24.91 -52.79 -15.25
N LEU A 10 24.48 -52.65 -14.00
CA LEU A 10 23.58 -51.64 -13.46
C LEU A 10 23.57 -50.34 -14.30
N PHE A 11 22.38 -49.98 -14.78
CA PHE A 11 22.03 -48.67 -15.30
C PHE A 11 22.49 -47.55 -14.35
N LEU A 12 23.33 -46.64 -14.83
CA LEU A 12 23.47 -45.30 -14.24
C LEU A 12 23.62 -44.27 -15.37
N GLY A 13 22.52 -44.04 -16.08
CA GLY A 13 22.37 -42.89 -16.97
C GLY A 13 22.21 -41.62 -16.13
N LEU A 14 23.30 -40.89 -15.93
CA LEU A 14 23.28 -39.54 -15.37
C LEU A 14 22.73 -38.57 -16.43
N VAL A 15 21.41 -38.47 -16.52
CA VAL A 15 20.76 -37.38 -17.24
C VAL A 15 20.88 -36.14 -16.37
N PHE A 16 21.83 -35.26 -16.71
CA PHE A 16 21.89 -33.90 -16.17
C PHE A 16 20.67 -33.15 -16.70
N THR A 17 19.56 -33.20 -15.97
CA THR A 17 18.46 -32.26 -16.19
C THR A 17 19.01 -30.87 -15.87
N LEU A 18 19.29 -30.10 -16.91
CA LEU A 18 19.35 -28.65 -16.83
C LEU A 18 18.04 -28.21 -16.16
N GLY A 19 18.11 -27.96 -14.86
CA GLY A 19 17.09 -27.24 -14.14
C GLY A 19 16.96 -25.90 -14.85
N ILE A 20 15.92 -25.76 -15.65
CA ILE A 20 15.37 -24.45 -15.95
C ILE A 20 14.89 -23.97 -14.59
N GLU A 21 15.78 -23.29 -13.89
CA GLU A 21 15.42 -22.47 -12.75
C GLU A 21 14.49 -21.42 -13.34
N SER A 22 13.19 -21.73 -13.26
CA SER A 22 12.14 -20.79 -13.56
C SER A 22 12.36 -19.67 -12.56
N ALA A 23 13.05 -18.63 -13.00
CA ALA A 23 13.10 -17.38 -12.27
C ALA A 23 11.64 -16.94 -12.16
N GLU A 24 11.02 -17.25 -11.01
CA GLU A 24 9.78 -16.58 -10.63
C GLU A 24 10.03 -15.10 -10.90
N PRO A 25 9.13 -14.39 -11.63
CA PRO A 25 9.22 -12.95 -11.63
C PRO A 25 9.24 -12.58 -10.15
N LYS A 26 10.30 -11.88 -9.70
CA LYS A 26 10.31 -11.25 -8.37
C LYS A 26 9.07 -10.38 -8.35
N GLY A 27 7.98 -10.95 -7.84
CA GLY A 27 6.68 -10.34 -7.74
C GLY A 27 6.87 -9.21 -6.75
N GLY A 28 7.25 -8.05 -7.29
CA GLY A 28 7.74 -6.94 -6.51
C GLY A 28 6.64 -6.37 -5.65
N ASP A 29 6.79 -6.54 -4.34
CA ASP A 29 6.09 -5.79 -3.32
C ASP A 29 5.90 -4.31 -3.73
N ARG A 30 4.67 -3.79 -3.57
CA ARG A 30 4.36 -2.40 -3.90
C ARG A 30 4.55 -1.51 -2.69
N LYS A 31 5.34 -0.46 -2.84
CA LYS A 31 5.54 0.53 -1.79
C LYS A 31 4.51 1.64 -1.92
N PHE A 32 3.99 2.08 -0.78
CA PHE A 32 3.05 3.18 -0.70
C PHE A 32 3.46 4.12 0.42
N GLU A 33 3.06 5.38 0.27
CA GLU A 33 3.00 6.36 1.34
C GLU A 33 1.55 6.72 1.60
N ALA A 34 1.15 6.73 2.87
CA ALA A 34 -0.13 7.24 3.32
C ALA A 34 0.07 8.44 4.23
N GLN A 35 -0.61 9.54 3.90
CA GLN A 35 -0.63 10.76 4.69
C GLN A 35 -2.04 10.99 5.23
N LEU A 36 -2.14 11.28 6.52
CA LEU A 36 -3.36 11.81 7.12
C LEU A 36 -3.25 13.33 7.17
N ILE A 37 -4.18 14.00 6.51
CA ILE A 37 -4.21 15.45 6.37
C ILE A 37 -5.50 15.97 6.99
N TRP A 38 -5.38 17.02 7.78
CA TRP A 38 -6.50 17.74 8.35
C TRP A 38 -6.70 19.05 7.60
N GLY A 39 -7.91 19.27 7.11
CA GLY A 39 -8.33 20.51 6.43
C GLY A 39 -9.23 21.35 7.33
N THR A 40 -8.96 22.65 7.39
CA THR A 40 -9.75 23.60 8.19
C THR A 40 -9.73 25.01 7.58
N ASP A 41 -10.75 25.81 7.91
CA ASP A 41 -10.80 27.24 7.59
C ASP A 41 -10.23 28.11 8.72
N LYS A 42 -9.87 27.51 9.86
CA LYS A 42 -9.32 28.21 11.02
C LYS A 42 -7.81 28.33 10.92
N GLU A 43 -7.25 29.38 11.53
CA GLU A 43 -5.80 29.54 11.65
C GLU A 43 -5.15 28.34 12.35
N LYS A 44 -3.88 28.10 12.02
CA LYS A 44 -3.09 26.95 12.50
C LYS A 44 -3.24 26.84 14.03
N PRO A 45 -3.80 25.75 14.58
CA PRO A 45 -3.74 25.56 16.03
C PRO A 45 -2.29 25.38 16.44
N ASP A 46 -1.97 25.84 17.64
CA ASP A 46 -0.65 25.77 18.25
C ASP A 46 -0.34 24.32 18.71
N ASP A 47 -0.34 23.40 17.75
CA ASP A 47 0.00 22.00 17.94
C ASP A 47 1.33 21.71 17.23
N PRO A 48 2.41 21.42 17.98
CA PRO A 48 3.72 21.12 17.41
C PRO A 48 3.73 19.81 16.58
N LYS A 49 2.71 18.95 16.70
CA LYS A 49 2.61 17.71 15.94
C LYS A 49 2.16 17.94 14.49
N LEU A 50 1.54 19.09 14.20
CA LEU A 50 1.03 19.42 12.86
C LEU A 50 2.15 19.95 11.96
N LYS A 51 2.51 19.15 10.97
CA LYS A 51 3.49 19.49 9.94
C LYS A 51 2.83 20.21 8.77
N LYS A 52 3.62 21.00 8.05
CA LYS A 52 3.16 21.57 6.77
C LYS A 52 3.02 20.45 5.75
N VAL A 53 1.95 20.49 4.97
CA VAL A 53 1.76 19.64 3.80
C VAL A 53 2.59 20.21 2.64
N ASP A 54 3.03 19.35 1.73
CA ASP A 54 3.69 19.77 0.50
C ASP A 54 2.81 20.77 -0.30
N PRO A 55 3.36 21.90 -0.80
CA PRO A 55 2.59 22.92 -1.49
C PRO A 55 1.84 22.43 -2.73
N GLU A 56 2.39 21.47 -3.49
CA GLU A 56 1.75 20.91 -4.68
C GLU A 56 0.51 20.10 -4.28
N LEU A 57 0.63 19.29 -3.22
CA LEU A 57 -0.50 18.55 -2.67
C LEU A 57 -1.58 19.48 -2.13
N VAL A 58 -1.21 20.55 -1.43
CA VAL A 58 -2.16 21.58 -0.96
C VAL A 58 -2.91 22.21 -2.14
N ALA A 59 -2.20 22.61 -3.19
CA ALA A 59 -2.82 23.18 -4.38
C ALA A 59 -3.77 22.19 -5.07
N GLY A 60 -3.43 20.90 -5.11
CA GLY A 60 -4.32 19.84 -5.60
C GLY A 60 -5.58 19.69 -4.75
N LEU A 61 -5.45 19.71 -3.42
CA LEU A 61 -6.57 19.61 -2.50
C LEU A 61 -7.49 20.84 -2.56
N GLN A 62 -6.94 22.06 -2.67
CA GLN A 62 -7.72 23.31 -2.76
C GLN A 62 -8.52 23.43 -4.06
N LYS A 63 -8.11 22.75 -5.13
CA LYS A 63 -8.88 22.70 -6.39
C LYS A 63 -10.18 21.88 -6.26
N ILE A 64 -10.22 20.95 -5.30
CA ILE A 64 -11.29 19.97 -5.16
C ILE A 64 -12.13 20.25 -3.90
N PHE A 65 -11.48 20.71 -2.83
CA PHE A 65 -12.07 20.90 -1.52
C PHE A 65 -11.97 22.37 -1.07
N ARG A 66 -12.92 22.80 -0.25
CA ARG A 66 -13.13 24.21 0.11
C ARG A 66 -12.22 24.78 1.21
N TRP A 67 -11.31 23.99 1.78
CA TRP A 67 -10.62 24.37 3.01
C TRP A 67 -9.48 25.34 2.75
N ALA A 68 -9.34 26.37 3.59
CA ALA A 68 -8.27 27.35 3.45
C ALA A 68 -6.89 26.77 3.82
N HIS A 69 -6.83 25.91 4.83
CA HIS A 69 -5.59 25.41 5.41
C HIS A 69 -5.57 23.88 5.49
N TYR A 70 -4.38 23.31 5.30
CA TYR A 70 -4.14 21.87 5.36
C TYR A 70 -2.88 21.57 6.17
N TYR A 71 -3.00 20.60 7.07
CA TYR A 71 -1.91 20.20 7.97
C TYR A 71 -1.72 18.69 7.92
N GLN A 72 -0.46 18.25 7.84
CA GLN A 72 -0.13 16.84 7.90
C GLN A 72 -0.07 16.41 9.37
N VAL A 73 -0.89 15.43 9.71
CA VAL A 73 -0.94 14.81 11.05
C VAL A 73 0.01 13.64 11.12
N THR A 74 -0.05 12.76 10.12
CA THR A 74 0.76 11.53 10.07
C THR A 74 1.22 11.27 8.66
N ASN A 75 2.39 10.66 8.52
CA ASN A 75 2.93 10.16 7.25
C ASN A 75 3.60 8.82 7.52
N VAL A 76 3.13 7.77 6.82
CA VAL A 76 3.65 6.41 6.94
C VAL A 76 3.95 5.86 5.57
N THR A 77 5.16 5.33 5.41
CA THR A 77 5.53 4.53 4.25
C THR A 77 5.45 3.05 4.60
N PHE A 78 4.85 2.24 3.74
CA PHE A 78 4.65 0.82 3.98
C PHE A 78 4.69 0.03 2.66
N VAL A 79 4.68 -1.29 2.81
CA VAL A 79 4.82 -2.24 1.71
C VAL A 79 3.60 -3.16 1.67
N VAL A 80 3.04 -3.31 0.47
CA VAL A 80 1.91 -4.19 0.17
C VAL A 80 2.43 -5.38 -0.65
N PRO A 81 2.37 -6.61 -0.11
CA PRO A 81 2.75 -7.80 -0.84
C PRO A 81 1.87 -8.03 -2.08
N LEU A 82 2.44 -8.51 -3.18
CA LEU A 82 1.69 -8.86 -4.41
C LEU A 82 0.98 -10.23 -4.35
N LYS A 83 1.27 -11.05 -3.33
CA LYS A 83 0.71 -12.41 -3.19
C LYS A 83 -0.60 -12.37 -2.39
N PRO A 84 -1.52 -13.33 -2.59
CA PRO A 84 -2.82 -13.32 -1.92
C PRO A 84 -2.65 -13.46 -0.41
N LYS A 85 -2.70 -12.33 0.28
CA LYS A 85 -2.70 -12.18 1.73
C LYS A 85 -3.81 -11.19 2.08
N PRO A 86 -4.32 -11.22 3.33
CA PRO A 86 -5.08 -10.07 3.83
C PRO A 86 -4.26 -8.79 3.63
N GLY A 87 -4.93 -7.68 3.30
CA GLY A 87 -4.27 -6.42 3.00
C GLY A 87 -3.36 -5.94 4.14
N THR A 88 -2.39 -5.10 3.79
CA THR A 88 -1.54 -4.44 4.79
C THR A 88 -2.37 -3.36 5.48
N ARG A 89 -2.70 -3.57 6.76
CA ARG A 89 -3.38 -2.56 7.60
C ARG A 89 -2.37 -1.61 8.23
N VAL A 90 -2.65 -0.31 8.15
CA VAL A 90 -1.79 0.79 8.60
C VAL A 90 -2.62 1.75 9.44
N LYS A 91 -2.17 1.98 10.68
CA LYS A 91 -2.77 2.96 11.58
C LYS A 91 -2.23 4.36 11.28
N LEU A 92 -3.13 5.31 11.01
CA LEU A 92 -2.79 6.71 10.72
C LEU A 92 -3.06 7.63 11.92
N SER A 93 -4.08 7.31 12.72
CA SER A 93 -4.36 7.94 14.01
C SER A 93 -5.13 6.96 14.92
N ASP A 94 -5.44 7.35 16.16
CA ASP A 94 -6.26 6.52 17.04
C ASP A 94 -7.67 6.23 16.52
N LYS A 95 -8.14 7.03 15.56
CA LYS A 95 -9.47 6.89 14.97
C LYS A 95 -9.45 6.59 13.48
N CYS A 96 -8.29 6.39 12.86
CA CYS A 96 -8.19 6.22 11.41
C CYS A 96 -7.13 5.20 11.02
N ASP A 97 -7.58 4.15 10.33
CA ASP A 97 -6.72 3.16 9.70
C ASP A 97 -7.06 3.02 8.22
N ILE A 98 -6.11 2.54 7.44
CA ILE A 98 -6.36 2.00 6.11
C ILE A 98 -5.89 0.55 6.01
N GLU A 99 -6.56 -0.25 5.20
CA GLU A 99 -6.07 -1.55 4.76
C GLU A 99 -5.92 -1.53 3.24
N VAL A 100 -4.72 -1.79 2.74
CA VAL A 100 -4.41 -1.76 1.31
C VAL A 100 -4.07 -3.16 0.84
N SER A 101 -4.78 -3.65 -0.17
CA SER A 101 -4.55 -4.96 -0.78
C SER A 101 -4.25 -4.82 -2.27
N ASP A 102 -3.29 -5.61 -2.74
CA ASP A 102 -3.12 -5.85 -4.17
C ASP A 102 -4.26 -6.74 -4.70
N LYS A 103 -4.85 -6.38 -5.84
CA LYS A 103 -5.88 -7.19 -6.53
C LYS A 103 -5.45 -7.60 -7.94
N GLY A 104 -4.14 -7.60 -8.20
CA GLY A 104 -3.57 -7.72 -9.54
C GLY A 104 -3.47 -6.37 -10.23
N LYS A 105 -2.35 -6.11 -10.91
CA LYS A 105 -2.10 -4.83 -11.58
C LYS A 105 -3.17 -4.55 -12.67
N PRO A 106 -3.72 -3.31 -12.75
CA PRO A 106 -3.37 -2.12 -11.96
C PRO A 106 -4.24 -1.92 -10.70
N MET A 107 -5.07 -2.89 -10.34
CA MET A 107 -6.12 -2.76 -9.34
C MET A 107 -5.59 -2.84 -7.90
N THR A 108 -6.08 -1.92 -7.06
CA THR A 108 -5.78 -1.86 -5.63
C THR A 108 -7.10 -1.72 -4.87
N GLU A 109 -7.27 -2.53 -3.83
CA GLU A 109 -8.35 -2.35 -2.87
C GLU A 109 -7.84 -1.54 -1.69
N VAL A 110 -8.56 -0.47 -1.34
CA VAL A 110 -8.29 0.36 -0.18
C VAL A 110 -9.54 0.39 0.67
N LYS A 111 -9.43 -0.09 1.90
CA LYS A 111 -10.47 0.03 2.92
C LYS A 111 -10.08 1.11 3.90
N LEU A 112 -10.97 2.08 4.13
CA LEU A 112 -10.83 3.11 5.14
C LEU A 112 -11.64 2.72 6.37
N PHE A 113 -10.99 2.75 7.53
CA PHE A 113 -11.63 2.54 8.82
C PHE A 113 -11.61 3.83 9.63
N GLY A 114 -12.77 4.19 10.19
CA GLY A 114 -12.96 5.32 11.08
C GLY A 114 -13.57 4.83 12.39
N GLU A 115 -12.95 5.16 13.53
CA GLU A 115 -13.35 4.64 14.85
C GLU A 115 -13.55 3.10 14.83
N GLU A 116 -12.57 2.41 14.24
CA GLU A 116 -12.52 0.95 14.04
C GLU A 116 -13.62 0.35 13.13
N LYS A 117 -14.53 1.16 12.60
CA LYS A 117 -15.59 0.73 11.67
C LYS A 117 -15.15 0.93 10.24
N LEU A 118 -15.48 -0.02 9.36
CA LEU A 118 -15.29 0.15 7.93
C LEU A 118 -16.19 1.28 7.42
N VAL A 119 -15.58 2.37 6.97
CA VAL A 119 -16.29 3.55 6.45
C VAL A 119 -16.44 3.46 4.93
N ARG A 120 -15.40 3.00 4.24
CA ARG A 120 -15.40 2.96 2.77
C ARG A 120 -14.49 1.87 2.24
N THR A 121 -14.89 1.24 1.15
CA THR A 121 -14.03 0.38 0.32
C THR A 121 -13.93 1.00 -1.07
N ILE A 122 -12.71 1.10 -1.59
CA ILE A 122 -12.40 1.66 -2.90
C ILE A 122 -11.61 0.60 -3.67
N ASN A 123 -12.07 0.27 -4.87
CA ASN A 123 -11.37 -0.65 -5.78
C ASN A 123 -11.04 0.12 -7.05
N GLN A 124 -9.78 0.53 -7.20
CA GLN A 124 -9.34 1.26 -8.39
C GLN A 124 -7.84 1.14 -8.66
N ALA A 125 -7.42 1.56 -9.85
CA ALA A 125 -6.02 1.87 -10.10
C ALA A 125 -5.61 3.15 -9.38
N ILE A 126 -4.37 3.18 -8.88
CA ILE A 126 -3.77 4.35 -8.24
C ILE A 126 -2.51 4.72 -9.02
N PRO A 127 -2.62 5.52 -10.10
CA PRO A 127 -1.49 5.84 -10.95
C PRO A 127 -0.53 6.84 -10.33
N GLN A 128 -1.06 7.84 -9.61
CA GLN A 128 -0.27 8.92 -9.00
C GLN A 128 -0.69 9.16 -7.55
N CYS A 129 -1.99 9.30 -7.29
CA CYS A 129 -2.50 9.64 -5.97
C CYS A 129 -3.97 9.24 -5.86
N LEU A 130 -4.36 8.75 -4.69
CA LEU A 130 -5.75 8.57 -4.28
C LEU A 130 -6.01 9.43 -3.05
N VAL A 131 -7.01 10.30 -3.11
CA VAL A 131 -7.47 11.10 -1.96
C VAL A 131 -8.81 10.56 -1.50
N ILE A 132 -8.89 10.21 -0.21
CA ILE A 132 -10.12 9.76 0.44
C ILE A 132 -10.49 10.79 1.50
N GLY A 133 -11.55 11.56 1.23
CA GLY A 133 -12.09 12.52 2.19
C GLY A 133 -13.13 11.87 3.11
N GLY A 134 -13.07 12.23 4.40
CA GLY A 134 -14.15 12.09 5.36
C GLY A 134 -14.63 13.49 5.78
N ASP A 135 -15.90 13.77 5.55
CA ASP A 135 -16.52 14.98 6.09
C ASP A 135 -16.99 14.69 7.52
N VAL A 136 -16.54 15.51 8.47
CA VAL A 136 -17.03 15.45 9.84
C VAL A 136 -17.91 16.67 10.03
N PRO A 137 -19.16 16.53 10.47
CA PRO A 137 -20.00 17.67 10.78
C PRO A 137 -19.32 18.45 11.92
N ASN A 138 -18.65 19.57 11.59
CA ASN A 138 -18.14 20.65 12.48
C ASN A 138 -16.96 21.45 11.86
N GLN A 139 -17.04 21.86 10.59
CA GLN A 139 -16.09 22.82 9.96
C GLN A 139 -14.63 22.33 9.84
N THR A 140 -14.40 21.03 9.79
CA THR A 140 -13.09 20.45 9.44
C THR A 140 -13.26 19.18 8.65
N ALA A 141 -12.26 18.82 7.83
CA ALA A 141 -12.24 17.54 7.12
C ALA A 141 -10.95 16.76 7.40
N TRP A 142 -11.06 15.44 7.24
CA TRP A 142 -9.93 14.53 7.28
C TRP A 142 -9.73 13.90 5.90
N PHE A 143 -8.49 13.88 5.45
CA PHE A 143 -8.11 13.32 4.16
C PHE A 143 -7.04 12.28 4.36
N VAL A 144 -7.27 11.09 3.81
CA VAL A 144 -6.19 10.13 3.59
C VAL A 144 -5.70 10.28 2.17
N VAL A 145 -4.42 10.58 2.01
CA VAL A 145 -3.75 10.64 0.72
C VAL A 145 -2.86 9.42 0.60
N LEU A 146 -3.10 8.59 -0.41
CA LEU A 146 -2.35 7.38 -0.70
C LEU A 146 -1.61 7.52 -2.03
N THR A 147 -0.29 7.39 -1.97
CA THR A 147 0.61 7.63 -3.11
C THR A 147 1.52 6.41 -3.31
N PRO A 148 1.57 5.81 -4.51
CA PRO A 148 2.58 4.80 -4.83
C PRO A 148 4.00 5.38 -4.74
N LYS A 149 4.98 4.56 -4.34
CA LYS A 149 6.40 4.93 -4.25
C LYS A 149 7.30 4.06 -5.10
#